data_AF-M4S219-F1
#
_entry.id   AF-M4S219-F1
#
_cell.length_a   1.000
_cell.length_b   1.000
_cell.length_c   1.000
_cell.angle_alpha   90.00
_cell.angle_beta   90.00
_cell.angle_gamma   90.00
#
_symmetry.space_group_name_H-M   'P 1'
#
loop_
_entity.id
_entity.type
_entity.pdbx_description
1 polymer ?
#
loop_
_entity_poly.entity_id
_entity_poly.type
_entity_poly.pdbx_seq_one_letter_code
_entity_poly.pdbx_strand_id
1 'polypeptide(L)'
;MLWKTKSLNYVWSSNQDKGLIWDNPFAGSSIKIMSIRGKGFEKGKWYQEKRNVYQDLIDVFGDKGSQEANQKTYRYYSHYDRH
;
A
#
# COMPACT_ATOMS: atom_id res chain seq x y z
N MET A 1 -18.45 -5.00 17.06
CA MET A 1 -18.05 -3.80 16.30
C MET A 1 -16.52 -3.83 16.23
N LEU A 2 -15.94 -4.19 15.08
CA LEU A 2 -14.49 -4.28 14.91
C LEU A 2 -14.10 -3.24 13.88
N TRP A 3 -13.57 -2.10 14.31
CA TRP A 3 -12.76 -1.27 13.41
C TRP A 3 -11.52 -2.08 13.06
N LYS A 4 -11.62 -2.87 11.98
CA LYS A 4 -10.48 -3.49 11.33
C LYS A 4 -9.78 -2.39 10.54
N THR A 5 -8.89 -1.66 11.20
CA THR A 5 -7.97 -0.74 10.54
C THR A 5 -7.21 -1.54 9.49
N LYS A 6 -7.56 -1.38 8.20
CA LYS A 6 -6.68 -1.88 7.13
C LYS A 6 -5.59 -0.82 6.90
N SER A 7 -4.45 -1.24 6.41
CA SER A 7 -3.33 -0.33 6.16
C SER A 7 -2.56 -0.84 4.94
N LEU A 8 -2.16 0.08 4.08
CA LEU A 8 -1.28 -0.20 2.95
C LEU A 8 0.07 0.44 3.24
N ASN A 9 1.08 -0.38 3.46
CA ASN A 9 2.44 0.07 3.72
C ASN A 9 3.27 -0.06 2.44
N TYR A 10 4.11 0.94 2.18
CA TYR A 10 5.04 0.92 1.06
C TYR A 10 6.44 0.62 1.56
N VAL A 11 7.14 -0.28 0.87
CA VAL A 11 8.51 -0.66 1.23
C VAL A 11 9.44 -0.60 0.04
N TRP A 12 10.69 -0.25 0.32
CA TRP A 12 11.79 -0.41 -0.62
C TRP A 12 12.46 -1.74 -0.33
N SER A 13 12.37 -2.67 -1.28
CA SER A 13 12.97 -3.98 -1.14
C SER A 13 13.99 -4.19 -2.24
N SER A 14 15.26 -4.30 -1.87
CA SER A 14 16.31 -4.65 -2.83
C SER A 14 16.21 -6.09 -3.36
N ASN A 15 15.33 -6.91 -2.77
CA ASN A 15 15.19 -8.34 -3.07
C ASN A 15 13.86 -8.75 -3.69
N GLN A 16 12.81 -7.91 -3.59
CA GLN A 16 11.48 -8.19 -4.14
C GLN A 16 11.26 -7.39 -5.41
N ASP A 17 10.40 -7.83 -6.32
CA ASP A 17 10.08 -7.05 -7.51
C ASP A 17 9.24 -5.82 -7.19
N LYS A 18 9.31 -4.80 -8.04
CA LYS A 18 8.45 -3.62 -7.95
C LYS A 18 7.00 -4.04 -8.20
N GLY A 19 6.09 -3.57 -7.37
CA GLY A 19 4.65 -3.83 -7.44
C GLY A 19 4.20 -5.09 -6.72
N LEU A 20 5.11 -5.88 -6.15
CA LEU A 20 4.73 -7.07 -5.38
C LEU A 20 3.92 -6.65 -4.15
N ILE A 21 2.73 -7.23 -4.01
CA ILE A 21 1.85 -7.02 -2.86
C ILE A 21 1.78 -8.33 -2.07
N TRP A 22 1.97 -8.26 -0.76
CA TRP A 22 1.77 -9.40 0.12
C TRP A 22 1.15 -9.02 1.45
N ASP A 23 0.66 -10.03 2.16
CA ASP A 23 0.00 -9.87 3.45
C ASP A 23 1.05 -9.78 4.55
N ASN A 24 0.88 -8.85 5.48
CA ASN A 24 1.77 -8.78 6.64
C ASN A 24 1.62 -10.07 7.48
N PRO A 25 2.69 -10.87 7.66
CA PRO A 25 2.62 -12.13 8.39
C PRO A 25 2.24 -11.96 9.87
N PHE A 26 2.38 -10.76 10.44
CA PHE A 26 2.08 -10.48 11.85
C PHE A 26 0.73 -9.77 12.08
N ALA A 27 0.07 -9.28 11.02
CA ALA A 27 -1.16 -8.49 11.14
C ALA A 27 -2.33 -8.99 10.26
N GLY A 28 -2.13 -10.14 9.58
CA GLY A 28 -3.13 -10.77 8.72
C GLY A 28 -3.52 -9.92 7.51
N SER A 29 -4.64 -10.29 6.86
CA SER A 29 -5.10 -9.70 5.59
C SER A 29 -5.54 -8.23 5.67
N SER A 30 -5.50 -7.63 6.86
CA SER A 30 -5.82 -6.22 7.08
C SER A 30 -4.63 -5.31 6.74
N ILE A 31 -3.40 -5.80 6.84
CA ILE A 31 -2.23 -5.01 6.46
C ILE A 31 -1.62 -5.60 5.19
N LYS A 32 -1.58 -4.80 4.14
CA LYS A 32 -0.97 -5.15 2.86
C LYS A 32 0.31 -4.35 2.71
N ILE A 33 1.34 -5.00 2.20
CA ILE A 33 2.64 -4.38 1.97
C ILE A 33 2.87 -4.41 0.46
N MET A 34 3.16 -3.24 -0.12
CA MET A 34 3.49 -3.09 -1.53
C MET A 34 4.95 -2.68 -1.70
N SER A 35 5.69 -3.45 -2.47
CA SER A 35 7.04 -3.09 -2.90
C SER A 35 6.96 -1.97 -3.95
N ILE A 36 7.41 -0.77 -3.63
CA ILE A 36 7.42 0.34 -4.61
C ILE A 36 8.73 0.41 -5.40
N ARG A 37 9.78 -0.26 -4.93
CA ARG A 37 11.08 -0.38 -5.60
C ARG A 37 11.68 -1.76 -5.33
N GLY A 38 12.16 -2.37 -6.41
CA GLY A 38 12.65 -3.74 -6.43
C GLY A 38 14.12 -3.91 -6.79
N LYS A 39 14.52 -5.14 -7.16
CA LYS A 39 15.85 -5.43 -7.72
C LYS A 39 16.13 -4.50 -8.92
N GLY A 40 17.28 -3.82 -8.89
CA GLY A 40 17.74 -2.94 -9.98
C GLY A 40 17.81 -1.45 -9.64
N PHE A 41 17.35 -1.01 -8.47
CA PHE A 41 17.57 0.36 -8.01
C PHE A 41 18.90 0.50 -7.27
N GLU A 42 19.66 1.55 -7.61
CA GLU A 42 21.00 1.76 -7.07
C GLU A 42 20.98 2.25 -5.62
N LYS A 43 21.89 1.64 -4.85
CA LYS A 43 22.40 2.07 -3.53
C LYS A 43 22.68 3.59 -3.49
N GLY A 44 22.08 4.39 -2.60
CA GLY A 44 22.58 5.75 -2.32
C GLY A 44 22.16 6.85 -3.30
N LYS A 45 21.18 6.60 -4.17
CA LYS A 45 20.53 7.64 -4.97
C LYS A 45 19.21 8.07 -4.32
N TRP A 46 18.97 9.38 -4.26
CA TRP A 46 17.66 9.92 -3.91
C TRP A 46 16.70 9.69 -5.06
N TYR A 47 15.54 9.11 -4.77
CA TYR A 47 14.50 8.90 -5.74
C TYR A 47 13.19 9.52 -5.26
N GLN A 48 12.50 10.22 -6.16
CA GLN A 48 11.15 10.72 -5.92
C GLN A 48 10.13 9.67 -6.38
N GLU A 49 9.09 9.45 -5.58
CA GLU A 49 7.96 8.58 -5.93
C GLU A 49 6.65 9.36 -5.76
N LYS A 50 5.82 9.38 -6.80
CA LYS A 50 4.47 9.95 -6.77
C LYS A 50 3.50 8.88 -7.21
N ARG A 51 2.50 8.58 -6.36
CA ARG A 51 1.49 7.56 -6.63
C ARG A 51 0.09 8.03 -6.27
N ASN A 52 -0.89 7.41 -6.91
CA ASN A 52 -2.29 7.60 -6.58
C ASN A 52 -2.69 6.59 -5.49
N VAL A 53 -2.52 6.99 -4.23
CA VAL A 53 -2.83 6.15 -3.06
C VAL A 53 -4.28 5.66 -3.06
N TYR A 54 -5.22 6.47 -3.58
CA TYR A 54 -6.63 6.08 -3.66
C TYR A 54 -6.84 4.90 -4.62
N GLN A 55 -6.17 4.94 -5.78
CA GLN A 55 -6.22 3.84 -6.74
C GLN A 55 -5.53 2.60 -6.18
N ASP A 56 -4.36 2.75 -5.55
CA ASP A 56 -3.64 1.64 -4.93
C ASP A 56 -4.50 0.94 -3.85
N LEU A 57 -5.31 1.69 -3.08
CA LEU A 57 -6.25 1.11 -2.11
C LEU A 57 -7.39 0.32 -2.77
N ILE A 58 -7.91 0.79 -3.91
CA ILE A 58 -8.94 0.06 -4.68
C ILE A 58 -8.34 -1.22 -5.24
N ASP A 59 -7.15 -1.16 -5.84
CA ASP A 59 -6.50 -2.30 -6.46
C ASP A 59 -6.14 -3.38 -5.42
N VAL A 60 -5.74 -2.96 -4.22
CA VAL A 60 -5.30 -3.86 -3.15
C VAL A 60 -6.46 -4.41 -2.29
N PHE A 61 -7.45 -3.58 -1.96
CA PHE A 61 -8.55 -3.95 -1.05
C PHE A 61 -9.91 -4.13 -1.75
N GLY A 62 -9.95 -3.98 -3.06
CA GLY A 62 -11.08 -4.20 -3.95
C GLY A 62 -12.03 -3.01 -4.06
N ASP A 63 -12.69 -2.90 -5.21
CA ASP A 63 -13.79 -1.96 -5.45
C ASP A 63 -14.99 -2.28 -4.52
N LYS A 64 -15.65 -1.24 -4.01
CA LYS A 64 -16.87 -1.31 -3.18
C LYS A 64 -18.14 -1.13 -4.01
N GLY A 65 -18.04 -1.07 -5.33
CA GLY A 65 -19.16 -1.06 -6.27
C GLY A 65 -19.63 0.34 -6.66
N SER A 66 -19.06 1.41 -6.11
CA SER A 66 -19.24 2.77 -6.58
C SER A 66 -18.11 3.69 -6.13
N GLN A 67 -17.90 4.80 -6.83
CA GLN A 67 -16.89 5.79 -6.45
C GLN A 67 -17.19 6.41 -5.07
N GLU A 68 -18.45 6.67 -4.76
CA GLU A 68 -18.88 7.22 -3.46
C GLU A 68 -18.61 6.22 -2.32
N ALA A 69 -18.89 4.94 -2.54
CA ALA A 69 -18.62 3.88 -1.57
C ALA A 69 -17.10 3.70 -1.36
N ASN A 70 -16.31 3.78 -2.43
CA ASN A 70 -14.86 3.75 -2.37
C ASN A 70 -14.30 4.96 -1.63
N GLN A 71 -14.75 6.18 -1.93
CA GLN A 71 -14.32 7.38 -1.23
C GLN A 71 -14.68 7.32 0.25
N LYS A 72 -15.92 6.95 0.60
CA LYS A 72 -16.36 6.82 1.99
C LYS A 72 -15.53 5.79 2.76
N THR A 73 -15.16 4.70 2.10
CA THR A 73 -14.34 3.64 2.69
C THR A 73 -12.89 4.08 2.82
N TYR A 74 -12.27 4.55 1.74
CA TYR A 74 -10.82 4.74 1.64
C TYR A 74 -10.30 6.09 2.14
N ARG A 75 -11.16 7.10 2.30
CA ARG A 75 -10.78 8.45 2.75
C ARG A 75 -10.12 8.51 4.14
N TYR A 76 -10.36 7.52 5.00
CA TYR A 76 -9.85 7.50 6.38
C TYR A 76 -8.65 6.56 6.58
N TYR A 77 -8.12 5.97 5.51
CA TYR A 77 -6.94 5.11 5.64
C TYR A 77 -5.71 5.98 5.88
N SER A 78 -5.24 5.97 7.14
CA SER A 78 -4.12 6.78 7.61
C SER A 78 -2.82 6.36 6.95
N HIS A 79 -2.14 7.33 6.35
CA HIS A 79 -0.84 7.19 5.71
C HIS A 79 0.26 7.22 6.78
N TYR A 80 1.01 6.12 6.92
CA TYR A 80 2.25 6.09 7.71
C TYR A 80 3.40 5.91 6.74
N ASP A 81 4.09 7.00 6.41
CA ASP A 81 5.37 6.97 5.73
C ASP A 81 6.46 7.01 6.82
N ARG A 82 7.19 5.90 7.00
CA ARG A 82 8.30 5.85 7.95
C ARG A 82 9.59 5.99 7.14
N HIS A 83 10.12 7.22 7.12
CA HIS A 83 11.45 7.56 6.62
C HIS A 83 12.55 6.86 7.40
#